data_AF-A0A966PTZ6-F1
#
_entry.id   AF-A0A966PTZ6-F1
#
_cell.length_a   1.000
_cell.length_b   1.000
_cell.length_c   1.000
_cell.angle_alpha   90.00
_cell.angle_beta   90.00
_cell.angle_gamma   90.00
#
_symmetry.space_group_name_H-M   'P 1'
#
loop_
_entity.id
_entity.type
_entity.pdbx_description
1 polymer ?
#
loop_
_entity_poly.entity_id
_entity_poly.type
_entity_poly.pdbx_seq_one_letter_code
_entity_poly.pdbx_strand_id
1 'polypeptide(L)'
;MLKESQRTDHTGGRKFDGGKLQYGLLPPLALRETVKVLTFGAEKYEPDNWRRVPDGNRRYFDAAQRHLWAYKTGEVNDPETSVSHLAHALCCIMFMLDIDESEYEE
;
A
#
# COMPACT_ATOMS: atom_id res chain seq x y z
N MET A 1 -12.30 -21.89 -55.41
CA MET A 1 -13.06 -20.72 -54.93
C MET A 1 -12.42 -20.28 -53.62
N LEU A 2 -11.61 -19.22 -53.66
CA LEU A 2 -10.86 -18.72 -52.49
C LEU A 2 -11.83 -17.98 -51.56
N LYS A 3 -11.83 -18.31 -50.26
CA LYS A 3 -12.53 -17.52 -49.25
C LYS A 3 -11.66 -16.31 -48.90
N GLU A 4 -12.16 -15.12 -49.18
CA GLU A 4 -11.54 -13.85 -48.83
C GLU A 4 -11.35 -13.75 -47.31
N SER A 5 -10.10 -13.57 -46.89
CA SER A 5 -9.73 -13.25 -45.51
C SER A 5 -10.19 -11.82 -45.23
N GLN A 6 -11.16 -11.64 -44.33
CA GLN A 6 -11.58 -10.32 -43.86
C GLN A 6 -10.36 -9.60 -43.26
N ARG A 7 -9.91 -8.54 -43.93
CA ARG A 7 -8.98 -7.56 -43.34
C ARG A 7 -9.77 -6.72 -42.36
N THR A 8 -9.54 -6.95 -41.08
CA THR A 8 -10.02 -6.05 -40.04
C THR A 8 -9.14 -4.80 -40.05
N ASP A 9 -9.63 -3.75 -40.69
CA ASP A 9 -9.01 -2.43 -40.65
C ASP A 9 -9.14 -1.88 -39.22
N HIS A 10 -8.00 -1.72 -38.54
CA HIS A 10 -7.96 -1.30 -37.13
C HIS A 10 -7.59 0.18 -37.07
N THR A 11 -8.60 1.05 -37.00
CA THR A 11 -8.44 2.51 -37.05
C THR A 11 -8.27 3.18 -35.67
N GLY A 12 -7.90 2.41 -34.64
CA GLY A 12 -7.73 2.92 -33.27
C GLY A 12 -6.50 2.34 -32.56
N GLY A 13 -5.90 3.15 -31.67
CA GLY A 13 -4.75 2.74 -30.86
C GLY A 13 -5.07 1.53 -29.97
N ARG A 14 -4.13 0.59 -29.87
CA ARG A 14 -4.26 -0.63 -29.06
C ARG A 14 -3.29 -0.59 -27.90
N LYS A 15 -3.73 -1.01 -26.72
CA LYS A 15 -2.87 -1.19 -25.55
C LYS A 15 -3.04 -2.61 -25.02
N PHE A 16 -1.95 -3.38 -25.03
CA PHE A 16 -1.91 -4.72 -24.48
C PHE A 16 -1.43 -4.63 -23.03
N ASP A 17 -2.37 -4.65 -22.10
CA ASP A 17 -2.09 -4.60 -20.66
C ASP A 17 -2.20 -5.96 -19.97
N GLY A 18 -2.31 -7.05 -20.75
CA GLY A 18 -2.27 -8.41 -20.23
C GLY A 18 -0.97 -8.69 -19.46
N GLY A 19 -1.10 -9.24 -18.26
CA GLY A 19 0.03 -9.56 -17.37
C GLY A 19 0.60 -8.38 -16.59
N LYS A 20 0.10 -7.15 -16.79
CA LYS A 20 0.55 -5.97 -16.02
C LYS A 20 -0.24 -5.83 -14.72
N LEU A 21 0.41 -5.29 -13.69
CA LEU A 21 -0.27 -4.91 -12.45
C LEU A 21 -1.36 -3.87 -12.72
N GLN A 22 -2.53 -4.08 -12.13
CA GLN A 22 -3.67 -3.18 -12.22
C GLN A 22 -3.70 -2.25 -11.02
N TYR A 23 -2.87 -1.21 -11.02
CA TYR A 23 -2.78 -0.24 -9.91
C TYR A 23 -4.12 0.39 -9.52
N GLY A 24 -5.09 0.47 -10.45
CA GLY A 24 -6.45 0.95 -10.17
C GLY A 24 -7.29 0.05 -9.25
N LEU A 25 -6.81 -1.15 -8.90
CA LEU A 25 -7.46 -2.03 -7.94
C LEU A 25 -7.24 -1.60 -6.47
N LEU A 26 -6.32 -0.67 -6.22
CA LEU A 26 -6.09 -0.14 -4.88
C LEU A 26 -7.33 0.61 -4.37
N PRO A 27 -7.93 0.24 -3.22
CA PRO A 27 -9.08 0.93 -2.68
C PRO A 27 -8.72 2.38 -2.30
N PRO A 28 -9.29 3.42 -2.96
CA PRO A 28 -8.78 4.78 -2.85
C PRO A 28 -8.96 5.39 -1.45
N LEU A 29 -10.01 4.99 -0.72
CA LEU A 29 -10.25 5.48 0.64
C LEU A 29 -9.22 4.94 1.64
N ALA A 30 -8.94 3.64 1.59
CA ALA A 30 -7.91 3.01 2.44
C ALA A 30 -6.52 3.56 2.11
N LEU A 31 -6.23 3.73 0.81
CA LEU A 31 -4.99 4.36 0.36
C LEU A 31 -4.84 5.77 0.94
N ARG A 32 -5.88 6.61 0.83
CA ARG A 32 -5.85 7.98 1.35
C ARG A 32 -5.63 8.03 2.85
N GLU A 33 -6.30 7.19 3.64
CA GLU A 33 -6.07 7.16 5.10
C GLU A 33 -4.65 6.70 5.44
N THR A 34 -4.10 5.72 4.72
CA THR A 34 -2.73 5.26 4.91
C THR A 34 -1.72 6.35 4.56
N VAL A 35 -1.96 7.09 3.47
CA VAL A 35 -1.15 8.25 3.09
C VAL A 35 -1.16 9.32 4.17
N LYS A 36 -2.28 9.58 4.86
CA LYS A 36 -2.28 10.51 6.01
C LYS A 36 -1.31 10.07 7.11
N VAL A 37 -1.25 8.77 7.42
CA VAL A 37 -0.30 8.22 8.41
C VAL A 37 1.13 8.41 7.93
N LEU A 38 1.42 8.12 6.66
CA LEU A 38 2.74 8.33 6.05
C LEU A 38 3.15 9.81 6.10
N THR A 39 2.24 10.73 5.74
CA THR A 39 2.49 12.18 5.82
C THR A 39 2.79 12.62 7.24
N PHE A 40 1.97 12.20 8.23
CA PHE A 40 2.23 12.50 9.64
C PHE A 40 3.60 11.99 10.09
N GLY A 41 3.97 10.77 9.71
CA GLY A 41 5.28 10.19 10.01
C GLY A 41 6.43 10.98 9.36
N ALA A 42 6.28 11.39 8.10
CA ALA A 42 7.28 12.17 7.39
C ALA A 42 7.45 13.58 7.96
N GLU A 43 6.36 14.24 8.40
CA GLU A 43 6.41 15.54 9.07
C GLU A 43 7.07 15.43 10.45
N LYS A 44 6.82 14.34 11.19
CA LYS A 44 7.34 14.13 12.55
C LYS A 44 8.79 13.64 12.59
N TYR A 45 9.22 12.83 11.62
CA TYR A 45 10.50 12.11 11.66
C TYR A 45 11.36 12.24 10.40
N GLU A 46 10.95 13.03 9.40
CA GLU A 46 11.50 13.08 8.03
C GLU A 46 10.93 12.00 7.07
N PRO A 47 10.84 12.29 5.76
CA PRO A 47 10.51 11.30 4.74
C PRO A 47 11.43 10.07 4.81
N ASP A 48 10.83 8.89 4.62
CA ASP A 48 11.52 7.60 4.61
C ASP A 48 12.31 7.21 5.87
N ASN A 49 12.14 7.94 6.98
CA ASN A 49 12.80 7.60 8.25
C ASN A 49 12.45 6.19 8.76
N TRP A 50 11.28 5.66 8.35
CA TRP A 50 10.86 4.29 8.67
C TRP A 50 11.85 3.22 8.17
N ARG A 51 12.56 3.46 7.05
CA ARG A 51 13.57 2.53 6.51
C ARG A 51 14.79 2.38 7.42
N ARG A 52 15.02 3.35 8.32
CA ARG A 52 16.19 3.39 9.22
C ARG A 52 15.91 2.77 10.58
N VAL A 53 14.72 2.23 10.81
CA VAL A 53 14.33 1.64 12.09
C VAL A 53 15.02 0.27 12.27
N PRO A 54 15.89 0.10 13.27
CA PRO A 54 16.51 -1.20 13.54
C PRO A 54 15.45 -2.20 14.01
N ASP A 55 15.61 -3.46 13.59
CA ASP A 55 14.63 -4.55 13.79
C ASP A 55 13.22 -4.17 13.28
N GLY A 56 13.15 -3.52 12.11
CA GLY A 56 11.93 -2.99 11.52
C GLY A 56 10.76 -3.98 11.55
N ASN A 57 10.97 -5.21 11.07
CA ASN A 57 9.93 -6.25 11.06
C ASN A 57 9.30 -6.51 12.43
N ARG A 58 10.11 -6.68 13.49
CA ARG A 58 9.59 -6.87 14.85
C ARG A 58 8.86 -5.63 15.35
N ARG A 59 9.46 -4.46 15.15
CA ARG A 59 8.93 -3.20 15.70
C ARG A 59 7.62 -2.76 15.03
N TYR A 60 7.52 -2.94 13.71
CA TYR A 60 6.31 -2.67 12.95
C TYR A 60 5.23 -3.71 13.22
N PHE A 61 5.59 -4.99 13.43
CA PHE A 61 4.63 -5.99 13.90
C PHE A 61 4.01 -5.58 15.25
N ASP A 62 4.85 -5.25 16.24
CA ASP A 62 4.36 -4.83 17.55
C ASP A 62 3.48 -3.56 17.46
N ALA A 63 3.83 -2.61 16.58
CA ALA A 63 3.04 -1.40 16.34
C ALA A 63 1.70 -1.71 15.68
N ALA A 64 1.69 -2.51 14.61
CA ALA A 64 0.47 -2.95 13.95
C ALA A 64 -0.49 -3.63 14.94
N GLN A 65 0.04 -4.52 15.77
CA GLN A 65 -0.75 -5.23 16.78
C GLN A 65 -1.37 -4.28 17.82
N ARG A 66 -0.65 -3.23 18.26
CA ARG A 66 -1.24 -2.22 19.18
C ARG A 66 -2.43 -1.50 18.54
N HIS A 67 -2.33 -1.08 17.27
CA HIS A 67 -3.45 -0.43 16.59
C HIS A 67 -4.61 -1.42 16.33
N LEU A 68 -4.32 -2.68 15.96
CA LEU A 68 -5.35 -3.70 15.78
C LEU A 68 -6.09 -4.01 17.08
N TRP A 69 -5.40 -4.08 18.21
CA TRP A 69 -6.03 -4.28 19.51
C TRP A 69 -6.86 -3.08 19.95
N ALA A 70 -6.38 -1.85 19.77
CA ALA A 70 -7.14 -0.63 20.05
C ALA A 70 -8.45 -0.59 19.23
N TYR A 71 -8.36 -0.88 17.93
CA TYR A 71 -9.53 -1.03 17.06
C TYR A 71 -10.50 -2.11 17.56
N LYS A 72 -9.98 -3.29 17.90
CA LYS A 72 -10.79 -4.40 18.41
C LYS A 72 -11.51 -4.05 19.73
N THR A 73 -10.92 -3.18 20.55
CA THR A 73 -11.51 -2.70 21.79
C THR A 73 -12.45 -1.49 21.60
N GLY A 74 -12.68 -1.04 20.37
CA GLY A 74 -13.66 -0.01 20.03
C GLY A 74 -13.08 1.38 19.77
N GLU A 75 -11.76 1.56 19.83
CA GLU A 75 -11.12 2.82 19.47
C GLU A 75 -10.97 2.91 17.94
N VAL A 76 -11.69 3.84 17.30
CA VAL A 76 -11.74 3.91 15.83
C VAL A 76 -10.52 4.64 15.27
N ASN A 77 -10.14 5.75 15.91
CA ASN A 77 -9.05 6.62 15.50
C ASN A 77 -8.01 6.72 16.59
N ASP A 78 -6.75 6.73 16.18
CA ASP A 78 -5.60 6.93 17.05
C ASP A 78 -5.66 8.34 17.67
N PRO A 79 -5.43 8.48 18.99
CA PRO A 79 -5.66 9.74 19.70
C PRO A 79 -4.59 10.80 19.42
N GLU A 80 -3.39 10.40 18.98
CA GLU A 80 -2.33 11.32 18.60
C GLU A 80 -2.61 11.97 17.25
N THR A 81 -3.05 11.16 16.28
CA THR A 81 -3.16 11.58 14.88
C THR A 81 -4.59 11.89 14.44
N SER A 82 -5.60 11.44 15.19
CA SER A 82 -7.01 11.40 14.76
C SER A 82 -7.25 10.62 13.46
N VAL A 83 -6.31 9.75 13.05
CA VAL A 83 -6.41 8.89 11.86
C VAL A 83 -6.79 7.46 12.28
N SER A 84 -7.45 6.70 11.41
CA SER A 84 -7.91 5.34 11.71
C SER A 84 -6.79 4.42 12.22
N HIS A 85 -7.07 3.65 13.28
CA HIS A 85 -6.17 2.58 13.74
C HIS A 85 -5.90 1.55 12.64
N LEU A 86 -6.87 1.25 11.77
CA LEU A 86 -6.66 0.32 10.66
C LEU A 86 -5.67 0.88 9.63
N ALA A 87 -5.66 2.19 9.41
CA ALA A 87 -4.70 2.83 8.51
C ALA A 87 -3.28 2.81 9.09
N HIS A 88 -3.14 3.02 10.40
CA HIS A 88 -1.84 2.85 11.08
C HIS A 88 -1.34 1.41 11.02
N ALA A 89 -2.22 0.43 11.27
CA ALA A 89 -1.87 -0.97 11.13
C ALA A 89 -1.44 -1.31 9.69
N LEU A 90 -2.21 -0.87 8.69
CA LEU A 90 -1.87 -1.06 7.28
C LEU A 90 -0.52 -0.43 6.92
N CYS A 91 -0.25 0.79 7.39
CA CYS A 91 1.05 1.45 7.21
C CYS A 91 2.21 0.59 7.74
N CYS A 92 2.07 0.05 8.96
CA CYS A 92 3.07 -0.84 9.54
C CYS A 92 3.27 -2.12 8.71
N ILE A 93 2.18 -2.74 8.24
CA ILE A 93 2.25 -3.94 7.38
C ILE A 93 2.90 -3.64 6.04
N MET A 94 2.65 -2.46 5.45
CA MET A 94 3.32 -2.03 4.22
C MET A 94 4.84 -1.87 4.42
N PHE A 95 5.28 -1.32 5.55
CA PHE A 95 6.71 -1.24 5.86
C PHE A 95 7.36 -2.62 6.00
N MET A 96 6.69 -3.55 6.68
CA MET A 96 7.18 -4.92 6.80
C MET A 96 7.29 -5.61 5.44
N LEU A 97 6.25 -5.47 4.60
CA LEU A 97 6.27 -6.03 3.25
C LEU A 97 7.39 -5.42 2.39
N ASP A 98 7.61 -4.11 2.45
CA ASP A 98 8.70 -3.46 1.70
C ASP A 98 10.08 -3.92 2.20
N ILE A 99 10.26 -4.10 3.51
CA ILE A 99 11.49 -4.68 4.08
C ILE A 99 11.70 -6.11 3.56
N ASP A 100 10.68 -6.97 3.69
CA ASP A 100 10.77 -8.38 3.26
C ASP A 100 11.10 -8.49 1.76
N GLU A 101 10.38 -7.76 0.90
CA GLU A 101 10.62 -7.79 -0.56
C GLU A 101 11.97 -7.19 -0.95
N SER A 102 12.44 -6.15 -0.25
CA SER A 102 13.76 -5.56 -0.50
C SER A 102 14.90 -6.51 -0.15
N GLU A 103 14.73 -7.36 0.87
CA GLU A 103 15.72 -8.38 1.25
C GLU A 103 15.81 -9.55 0.25
N TYR A 104 14.75 -9.82 -0.54
CA TYR A 104 14.79 -10.86 -1.58
C TYR A 104 15.47 -10.42 -2.88
N GLU A 105 15.65 -9.11 -3.08
CA GLU A 105 16.30 -8.55 -4.27
C GLU A 105 17.84 -8.43 -4.14
N GLU A 106 18.40 -8.64 -2.93
CA GLU A 106 19.85 -8.69 -2.65
C GLU A 106 20.43 -10.12 -2.66
#